data_AF-A0A942BUX6-F1
#
_entry.id   AF-A0A942BUX6-F1
#
_cell.length_a   1.000
_cell.length_b   1.000
_cell.length_c   1.000
_cell.angle_alpha   90.00
_cell.angle_beta   90.00
_cell.angle_gamma   90.00
#
_symmetry.space_group_name_H-M   'P 1'
#
loop_
_entity.id
_entity.type
_entity.pdbx_description
1 polymer ?
#
loop_
_entity_poly.entity_id
_entity_poly.type
_entity_poly.pdbx_seq_one_letter_code
_entity_poly.pdbx_strand_id
1 'polypeptide(L)'
;MKKALILTFAIIGLAATAFAQQAKKADLLKETDLFTPDAKVMVTEEDPMFVRLRKQAPQVRLPTFTPEKFIAGTKNGVRYKYWLSDGSAEFESSDHKFTAPFSNWRVGCKNDPIDDTTFCWMSFKDLMIFKRAFHEGIGIGHDHYPGSGVAIRVDGEKPFRGGATIPDRQASLIILRLLTGKTVATRYTKWPENVYVDSTFDLYGFNEAHDYMGWLFGKVYKKPNR
;
A
#
# COMPACT_ATOMS: atom_id res chain seq x y z
N MET A 1 -5.53 38.15 72.21
CA MET A 1 -4.24 38.30 71.49
C MET A 1 -4.09 37.14 70.50
N LYS A 2 -3.68 37.44 69.26
CA LYS A 2 -3.34 36.53 68.12
C LYS A 2 -4.56 35.86 67.44
N LYS A 3 -5.05 36.43 66.33
CA LYS A 3 -4.70 36.18 64.89
C LYS A 3 -5.06 34.78 64.39
N ALA A 4 -6.03 34.69 63.46
CA ALA A 4 -5.94 33.89 62.24
C ALA A 4 -7.05 34.29 61.26
N LEU A 5 -6.67 35.09 60.27
CA LEU A 5 -7.45 35.43 59.07
C LEU A 5 -7.15 34.31 58.05
N ILE A 6 -8.12 33.46 57.73
CA ILE A 6 -7.96 32.44 56.69
C ILE A 6 -8.48 33.05 55.38
N LEU A 7 -7.54 33.40 54.51
CA LEU A 7 -7.78 33.81 53.12
C LEU A 7 -8.20 32.57 52.32
N THR A 8 -9.41 32.59 51.76
CA THR A 8 -9.86 31.62 50.76
C THR A 8 -9.31 32.03 49.39
N PHE A 9 -8.24 31.38 48.93
CA PHE A 9 -7.80 31.50 47.54
C PHE A 9 -8.62 30.52 46.67
N ALA A 10 -9.56 31.07 45.90
CA ALA A 10 -10.15 30.39 44.76
C ALA A 10 -9.12 30.37 43.62
N ILE A 11 -8.45 29.23 43.41
CA ILE A 11 -7.66 29.02 42.20
C ILE A 11 -8.61 28.51 41.12
N ILE A 12 -8.90 29.42 40.19
CA ILE A 12 -9.65 29.21 38.95
C ILE A 12 -8.92 28.13 38.14
N GLY A 13 -9.62 27.02 37.90
CA GLY A 13 -9.20 26.01 36.94
C GLY A 13 -9.35 26.53 35.52
N LEU A 14 -8.23 26.64 34.80
CA LEU A 14 -8.21 26.54 33.34
C LEU A 14 -7.37 25.32 32.96
N ALA A 15 -8.03 24.16 32.90
CA ALA A 15 -7.50 23.04 32.14
C ALA A 15 -7.81 23.33 30.67
N ALA A 16 -6.85 23.90 29.94
CA ALA A 16 -6.90 23.98 28.49
C ALA A 16 -6.75 22.56 27.93
N THR A 17 -7.85 21.88 27.67
CA THR A 17 -7.88 20.67 26.86
C THR A 17 -7.65 21.08 25.40
N ALA A 18 -6.38 21.12 25.00
CA ALA A 18 -6.00 21.10 23.60
C ALA A 18 -6.29 19.68 23.06
N PHE A 19 -7.54 19.41 22.72
CA PHE A 19 -7.85 18.31 21.80
C PHE A 19 -7.37 18.76 20.42
N ALA A 20 -6.23 18.21 20.00
CA ALA A 20 -5.81 18.28 18.61
C ALA A 20 -6.88 17.57 17.76
N GLN A 21 -7.79 18.36 17.21
CA GLN A 21 -8.69 17.90 16.15
C GLN A 21 -7.80 17.65 14.94
N GLN A 22 -7.34 16.40 14.80
CA GLN A 22 -6.54 15.96 13.66
C GLN A 22 -7.40 16.22 12.41
N ALA A 23 -7.08 17.29 11.68
CA ALA A 23 -7.82 17.69 10.50
C ALA A 23 -7.88 16.50 9.55
N LYS A 24 -9.10 16.02 9.26
CA LYS A 24 -9.31 14.88 8.37
C LYS A 24 -8.72 15.26 7.01
N LYS A 25 -7.61 14.62 6.64
CA LYS A 25 -7.00 14.80 5.32
C LYS A 25 -8.08 14.52 4.28
N ALA A 26 -8.24 15.42 3.31
CA ALA A 26 -9.20 15.20 2.22
C ALA A 26 -8.84 13.90 1.48
N ASP A 27 -9.86 13.15 1.06
CA ASP A 27 -9.67 11.93 0.29
C ASP A 27 -8.96 12.25 -1.03
N LEU A 28 -8.02 11.38 -1.42
CA LEU A 28 -7.29 11.51 -2.67
C LEU A 28 -8.20 11.26 -3.88
N LEU A 29 -9.14 10.32 -3.74
CA LEU A 29 -10.10 9.93 -4.76
C LEU A 29 -11.52 10.26 -4.33
N LYS A 30 -12.41 10.47 -5.30
CA LYS A 30 -13.85 10.67 -5.06
C LYS A 30 -14.59 9.34 -5.21
N GLU A 31 -15.78 9.26 -4.61
CA GLU A 31 -16.68 8.10 -4.80
C GLU A 31 -17.08 7.88 -6.27
N THR A 32 -16.97 8.90 -7.13
CA THR A 32 -17.22 8.80 -8.58
C THR A 32 -16.00 8.39 -9.39
N ASP A 33 -14.81 8.32 -8.79
CA ASP A 33 -13.58 7.84 -9.44
C ASP A 33 -13.57 6.31 -9.43
N LEU A 34 -14.45 5.71 -10.22
CA LEU A 34 -14.60 4.26 -10.32
C LEU A 34 -13.54 3.66 -11.27
N PHE A 35 -12.82 2.64 -10.80
CA PHE A 35 -11.90 1.87 -11.66
C PHE A 35 -12.64 0.95 -12.64
N THR A 36 -13.76 0.34 -12.23
CA THR A 36 -14.69 -0.37 -13.12
C THR A 36 -16.11 0.16 -12.92
N PRO A 37 -16.98 0.09 -13.95
CA PRO A 37 -18.34 0.64 -13.87
C PRO A 37 -19.24 -0.02 -12.81
N ASP A 38 -18.98 -1.29 -12.48
CA ASP A 38 -19.75 -2.09 -11.52
C ASP A 38 -19.26 -1.97 -10.08
N ALA A 39 -18.19 -1.22 -9.85
CA ALA A 39 -17.59 -1.05 -8.54
C ALA A 39 -18.53 -0.34 -7.56
N LYS A 40 -18.44 -0.70 -6.28
CA LYS A 40 -19.32 -0.20 -5.21
C LYS A 40 -18.51 0.43 -4.09
N VAL A 41 -19.03 1.54 -3.57
CA VAL A 41 -18.52 2.14 -2.34
C VAL A 41 -18.94 1.28 -1.16
N MET A 42 -17.96 0.97 -0.32
CA MET A 42 -18.06 0.16 0.88
C MET A 42 -17.45 0.94 2.06
N VAL A 43 -17.82 0.53 3.27
CA VAL A 43 -17.30 1.12 4.51
C VAL A 43 -16.79 -0.01 5.39
N THR A 44 -15.61 0.16 5.99
CA THR A 44 -15.11 -0.83 6.96
C THR A 44 -16.02 -0.88 8.17
N GLU A 45 -16.25 -2.09 8.67
CA GLU A 45 -17.03 -2.33 9.88
C GLU A 45 -16.08 -2.50 11.08
N GLU A 46 -16.53 -2.10 12.27
CA GLU A 46 -15.77 -2.32 13.49
C GLU A 46 -15.68 -3.82 13.76
N ASP A 47 -14.52 -4.30 14.20
CA ASP A 47 -14.36 -5.71 14.56
C ASP A 47 -15.40 -6.09 15.64
N PRO A 48 -16.22 -7.14 15.41
CA PRO A 48 -17.20 -7.61 16.39
C PRO A 48 -16.61 -7.87 17.79
N MET A 49 -15.32 -8.23 17.89
CA MET A 49 -14.61 -8.37 19.16
C MET A 49 -14.50 -7.03 19.89
N PHE A 50 -14.10 -5.94 19.22
CA PHE A 50 -14.02 -4.62 19.85
C PHE A 50 -15.41 -4.11 20.24
N VAL A 51 -16.42 -4.34 19.38
CA VAL A 51 -17.83 -4.05 19.71
C VAL A 51 -18.25 -4.79 20.99
N ARG A 52 -17.89 -6.07 21.12
CA ARG A 52 -18.19 -6.89 22.31
C ARG A 52 -17.44 -6.39 23.55
N LEU A 53 -16.15 -6.08 23.43
CA LEU A 53 -15.33 -5.63 24.56
C LEU A 53 -15.82 -4.28 25.11
N ARG A 54 -16.22 -3.33 24.25
CA ARG A 54 -16.84 -2.06 24.69
C ARG A 54 -18.10 -2.29 25.53
N LYS A 55 -18.91 -3.29 25.17
CA LYS A 55 -20.15 -3.64 25.91
C LYS A 55 -19.87 -4.35 27.23
N GLN A 56 -18.88 -5.24 27.28
CA GLN A 56 -18.62 -6.10 28.44
C GLN A 56 -17.68 -5.48 29.48
N ALA A 57 -16.79 -4.57 29.06
CA ALA A 57 -15.79 -3.97 29.92
C ALA A 57 -15.60 -2.47 29.56
N PRO A 58 -16.59 -1.61 29.85
CA PRO A 58 -16.56 -0.19 29.46
C PRO A 58 -15.40 0.59 30.08
N GLN A 59 -14.81 0.10 31.17
CA GLN A 59 -13.60 0.65 31.78
C GLN A 59 -12.33 0.46 30.95
N VAL A 60 -12.31 -0.47 29.98
CA VAL A 60 -11.16 -0.71 29.11
C VAL A 60 -11.11 0.35 28.01
N ARG A 61 -10.05 1.16 27.99
CA ARG A 61 -9.81 2.10 26.88
C ARG A 61 -9.38 1.34 25.63
N LEU A 62 -10.30 1.18 24.70
CA LEU A 62 -10.04 0.62 23.38
C LEU A 62 -9.74 1.74 22.36
N PRO A 63 -8.96 1.45 21.30
CA PRO A 63 -8.77 2.39 20.20
C PRO A 63 -10.11 2.86 19.62
N THR A 64 -10.20 4.11 19.22
CA THR A 64 -11.38 4.61 18.50
C THR A 64 -11.41 3.99 17.11
N PHE A 65 -12.47 3.23 16.80
CA PHE A 65 -12.68 2.75 15.44
C PHE A 65 -13.08 3.93 14.55
N THR A 66 -12.33 4.12 13.47
CA THR A 66 -12.66 5.10 12.44
C THR A 66 -13.00 4.32 11.17
N PRO A 67 -14.27 4.32 10.74
CA PRO A 67 -14.64 3.67 9.49
C PRO A 67 -13.89 4.30 8.31
N GLU A 68 -13.34 3.44 7.46
CA GLU A 68 -12.66 3.82 6.23
C GLU A 68 -13.57 3.50 5.04
N LYS A 69 -13.63 4.44 4.09
CA LYS A 69 -14.33 4.22 2.83
C LYS A 69 -13.39 3.61 1.81
N PHE A 70 -13.84 2.56 1.15
CA PHE A 70 -13.12 1.93 0.05
C PHE A 70 -14.11 1.59 -1.07
N ILE A 71 -13.60 1.46 -2.28
CA ILE A 71 -14.36 0.95 -3.42
C ILE A 71 -13.92 -0.48 -3.66
N ALA A 72 -14.87 -1.38 -3.90
CA ALA A 72 -14.61 -2.77 -4.26
C ALA A 72 -15.32 -3.14 -5.56
N GLY A 73 -14.70 -4.01 -6.34
CA GLY A 73 -15.24 -4.46 -7.63
C GLY A 73 -14.55 -5.72 -8.12
N THR A 74 -14.85 -6.09 -9.36
CA THR A 74 -14.21 -7.21 -10.05
C THR A 74 -13.79 -6.77 -11.45
N LYS A 75 -12.60 -7.17 -11.88
CA LYS A 75 -12.12 -6.98 -13.25
C LYS A 75 -11.56 -8.30 -13.77
N ASN A 76 -12.06 -8.80 -14.89
CA ASN A 76 -11.65 -10.09 -15.48
C ASN A 76 -11.67 -11.27 -14.48
N GLY A 77 -12.61 -11.28 -13.54
CA GLY A 77 -12.70 -12.31 -12.49
C GLY A 77 -11.78 -12.08 -11.26
N VAL A 78 -10.88 -11.09 -11.31
CA VAL A 78 -10.03 -10.69 -10.18
C VAL A 78 -10.77 -9.67 -9.34
N ARG A 79 -10.95 -10.00 -8.06
CA ARG A 79 -11.53 -9.07 -7.10
C ARG A 79 -10.50 -8.04 -6.66
N TYR A 80 -10.95 -6.81 -6.44
CA TYR A 80 -10.11 -5.75 -5.95
C TYR A 80 -10.84 -4.88 -4.93
N LYS A 81 -10.06 -4.15 -4.13
CA LYS A 81 -10.54 -3.03 -3.32
C LYS A 81 -9.49 -1.92 -3.31
N TYR A 82 -9.93 -0.66 -3.22
CA TYR A 82 -9.04 0.48 -3.07
C TYR A 82 -9.61 1.55 -2.16
N TRP A 83 -8.74 2.23 -1.43
CA TRP A 83 -9.13 3.23 -0.44
C TRP A 83 -9.20 4.62 -1.07
N LEU A 84 -10.25 5.37 -0.73
CA LEU A 84 -10.42 6.73 -1.24
C LEU A 84 -9.41 7.71 -0.65
N SER A 85 -8.95 7.44 0.57
CA SER A 85 -8.06 8.30 1.35
C SER A 85 -6.69 8.51 0.68
N ASP A 86 -6.13 7.46 0.08
CA ASP A 86 -4.78 7.48 -0.48
C ASP A 86 -4.64 6.77 -1.83
N GLY A 87 -5.72 6.20 -2.36
CA GLY A 87 -5.74 5.46 -3.61
C GLY A 87 -5.01 4.12 -3.56
N SER A 88 -4.51 3.70 -2.39
CA SER A 88 -3.92 2.37 -2.24
C SER A 88 -4.94 1.30 -2.59
N ALA A 89 -4.49 0.15 -3.05
CA ALA A 89 -5.36 -0.92 -3.50
C ALA A 89 -4.78 -2.30 -3.22
N GLU A 90 -5.67 -3.28 -3.11
CA GLU A 90 -5.34 -4.70 -3.08
C GLU A 90 -6.10 -5.44 -4.18
N PHE A 91 -5.39 -6.30 -4.92
CA PHE A 91 -5.93 -7.19 -5.95
C PHE A 91 -5.66 -8.64 -5.58
N GLU A 92 -6.69 -9.47 -5.72
CA GLU A 92 -6.61 -10.90 -5.39
C GLU A 92 -5.45 -11.59 -6.13
N SER A 93 -4.65 -12.37 -5.40
CA SER A 93 -3.61 -13.23 -5.95
C SER A 93 -4.07 -14.69 -5.98
N SER A 94 -3.36 -15.54 -6.74
CA SER A 94 -3.63 -16.99 -6.80
C SER A 94 -3.60 -17.67 -5.43
N ASP A 95 -2.74 -17.16 -4.55
CA ASP A 95 -2.38 -17.84 -3.30
C ASP A 95 -3.45 -17.63 -2.23
N HIS A 96 -4.28 -16.58 -2.34
CA HIS A 96 -5.24 -16.22 -1.30
C HIS A 96 -6.44 -15.44 -1.84
N LYS A 97 -7.63 -15.81 -1.35
CA LYS A 97 -8.77 -14.87 -1.23
C LYS A 97 -8.32 -13.75 -0.25
N PHE A 98 -8.99 -12.59 -0.15
CA PHE A 98 -8.65 -11.49 0.82
C PHE A 98 -8.68 -11.88 2.33
N THR A 99 -8.04 -12.97 2.72
CA THR A 99 -8.14 -13.65 4.02
C THR A 99 -6.88 -13.50 4.84
N ALA A 100 -5.76 -13.07 4.24
CA ALA A 100 -4.52 -12.81 4.93
C ALA A 100 -3.95 -11.42 4.57
N PRO A 101 -3.41 -10.67 5.54
CA PRO A 101 -2.70 -9.43 5.24
C PRO A 101 -1.42 -9.75 4.45
N PHE A 102 -1.02 -8.83 3.55
CA PHE A 102 0.19 -8.94 2.70
C PHE A 102 0.18 -10.08 1.66
N SER A 103 -0.96 -10.72 1.44
CA SER A 103 -1.06 -11.91 0.61
C SER A 103 -1.55 -11.64 -0.82
N ASN A 104 -1.70 -10.37 -1.18
CA ASN A 104 -2.33 -9.90 -2.40
C ASN A 104 -1.41 -8.93 -3.12
N TRP A 105 -1.66 -8.71 -4.41
CA TRP A 105 -1.05 -7.60 -5.11
C TRP A 105 -1.46 -6.30 -4.43
N ARG A 106 -0.49 -5.45 -4.17
CA ARG A 106 -0.70 -4.14 -3.58
C ARG A 106 -0.33 -3.09 -4.59
N VAL A 107 -1.10 -2.02 -4.65
CA VAL A 107 -0.81 -0.86 -5.48
C VAL A 107 -0.89 0.38 -4.63
N GLY A 108 -0.02 1.35 -4.87
CA GLY A 108 -0.09 2.64 -4.21
C GLY A 108 0.73 3.69 -4.93
N CYS A 109 0.46 4.94 -4.60
CA CYS A 109 1.23 6.08 -5.09
C CYS A 109 1.63 6.98 -3.93
N LYS A 110 2.78 7.62 -4.06
CA LYS A 110 3.24 8.69 -3.19
C LYS A 110 3.93 9.76 -4.00
N ASN A 111 3.93 10.98 -3.49
CA ASN A 111 4.82 12.01 -4.02
C ASN A 111 6.16 11.87 -3.32
N ASP A 112 7.23 11.94 -4.10
CA ASP A 112 8.57 12.03 -3.60
C ASP A 112 8.79 13.45 -3.06
N PRO A 113 9.10 13.61 -1.77
CA PRO A 113 9.22 14.93 -1.16
C PRO A 113 10.47 15.70 -1.60
N ILE A 114 11.42 15.06 -2.29
CA ILE A 114 12.67 15.68 -2.72
C ILE A 114 12.48 16.40 -4.05
N ASP A 115 11.84 15.75 -5.02
CA ASP A 115 11.69 16.25 -6.39
C ASP A 115 10.23 16.49 -6.80
N ASP A 116 9.30 16.36 -5.86
CA ASP A 116 7.85 16.49 -6.05
C ASP A 116 7.29 15.55 -7.15
N THR A 117 8.03 14.50 -7.52
CA THR A 117 7.57 13.56 -8.54
C THR A 117 6.62 12.51 -7.97
N THR A 118 5.61 12.15 -8.77
CA THR A 118 4.73 11.03 -8.43
C THR A 118 5.43 9.70 -8.68
N PHE A 119 5.52 8.88 -7.63
CA PHE A 119 5.98 7.51 -7.64
C PHE A 119 4.81 6.57 -7.33
N CYS A 120 4.43 5.76 -8.32
CA CYS A 120 3.48 4.67 -8.11
C CYS A 120 4.20 3.34 -8.12
N TRP A 121 3.66 2.38 -7.41
CA TRP A 121 4.21 1.04 -7.33
C TRP A 121 3.10 0.02 -7.22
N MET A 122 3.40 -1.18 -7.69
CA MET A 122 2.68 -2.39 -7.34
C MET A 122 3.66 -3.45 -6.86
N SER A 123 3.26 -4.28 -5.91
CA SER A 123 4.11 -5.37 -5.43
C SER A 123 3.32 -6.59 -4.99
N PHE A 124 3.98 -7.75 -5.10
CA PHE A 124 3.54 -9.01 -4.54
C PHE A 124 4.77 -9.88 -4.27
N LYS A 125 4.85 -10.41 -3.04
CA LYS A 125 6.03 -11.10 -2.51
C LYS A 125 7.29 -10.25 -2.73
N ASP A 126 8.30 -10.80 -3.40
CA ASP A 126 9.57 -10.14 -3.66
C ASP A 126 9.55 -9.28 -4.94
N LEU A 127 8.47 -9.27 -5.73
CA LEU A 127 8.41 -8.52 -6.98
C LEU A 127 7.75 -7.15 -6.76
N MET A 128 8.42 -6.10 -7.23
CA MET A 128 7.89 -4.75 -7.28
C MET A 128 8.00 -4.19 -8.70
N ILE A 129 6.90 -3.67 -9.24
CA ILE A 129 6.91 -2.82 -10.42
C ILE A 129 6.70 -1.39 -9.94
N PHE A 130 7.45 -0.43 -10.46
CA PHE A 130 7.26 0.97 -10.12
C PHE A 130 7.22 1.85 -11.35
N LYS A 131 6.54 2.99 -11.23
CA LYS A 131 6.33 3.97 -12.28
C LYS A 131 6.63 5.38 -11.77
N ARG A 132 7.45 6.12 -12.53
CA ARG A 132 7.73 7.55 -12.35
C ARG A 132 7.68 8.23 -13.72
N ALA A 133 6.82 9.25 -13.90
CA ALA A 133 6.69 9.96 -15.17
C ALA A 133 6.63 8.99 -16.39
N PHE A 134 7.65 9.00 -17.24
CA PHE A 134 7.76 8.17 -18.44
C PHE A 134 8.55 6.86 -18.24
N HIS A 135 8.91 6.53 -17.01
CA HIS A 135 9.76 5.40 -16.66
C HIS A 135 9.01 4.37 -15.83
N GLU A 136 9.19 3.10 -16.18
CA GLU A 136 8.81 1.96 -15.37
C GLU A 136 10.05 1.12 -15.07
N GLY A 137 10.10 0.55 -13.87
CA GLY A 137 11.21 -0.25 -13.41
C GLY A 137 10.76 -1.42 -12.54
N ILE A 138 11.72 -2.29 -12.24
CA ILE A 138 11.49 -3.53 -11.50
C ILE A 138 12.44 -3.60 -10.31
N GLY A 139 11.87 -3.79 -9.13
CA GLY A 139 12.58 -4.19 -7.91
C GLY A 139 12.35 -5.68 -7.61
N ILE A 140 13.36 -6.34 -7.07
CA ILE A 140 13.29 -7.74 -6.64
C ILE A 140 13.87 -7.86 -5.24
N GLY A 141 13.05 -8.18 -4.24
CA GLY A 141 13.48 -8.34 -2.86
C GLY A 141 13.67 -7.02 -2.11
N HIS A 142 14.22 -7.13 -0.89
CA HIS A 142 14.56 -5.99 -0.03
C HIS A 142 15.75 -6.35 0.87
N ASP A 143 16.48 -5.33 1.35
CA ASP A 143 17.73 -5.45 2.12
C ASP A 143 18.75 -6.37 1.42
N HIS A 144 19.27 -5.89 0.29
CA HIS A 144 20.22 -6.65 -0.52
C HIS A 144 21.58 -6.75 0.15
N TYR A 145 22.20 -7.94 0.08
CA TYR A 145 23.60 -8.07 0.43
C TYR A 145 24.47 -7.22 -0.53
N PRO A 146 25.39 -6.37 -0.04
CA PRO A 146 26.19 -5.47 -0.88
C PRO A 146 26.90 -6.21 -2.02
N GLY A 147 26.79 -5.65 -3.24
CA GLY A 147 27.40 -6.21 -4.44
C GLY A 147 26.71 -7.47 -5.01
N SER A 148 25.66 -7.99 -4.36
CA SER A 148 24.90 -9.12 -4.88
C SER A 148 23.98 -8.74 -6.05
N GLY A 149 23.67 -9.74 -6.86
CA GLY A 149 22.80 -9.61 -8.03
C GLY A 149 21.36 -10.03 -7.76
N VAL A 150 20.47 -9.66 -8.67
CA VAL A 150 19.08 -10.14 -8.71
C VAL A 150 18.81 -10.93 -9.98
N ALA A 151 17.81 -11.80 -9.95
CA ALA A 151 17.32 -12.50 -11.13
C ALA A 151 15.80 -12.64 -11.13
N ILE A 152 15.22 -12.58 -12.33
CA ILE A 152 13.81 -12.83 -12.57
C ILE A 152 13.64 -13.72 -13.79
N ARG A 153 12.74 -14.69 -13.71
CA ARG A 153 12.33 -15.56 -14.80
C ARG A 153 10.82 -15.54 -14.88
N VAL A 154 10.29 -15.23 -16.06
CA VAL A 154 8.87 -15.43 -16.35
C VAL A 154 8.72 -16.79 -17.00
N ASP A 155 7.84 -17.61 -16.45
CA ASP A 155 7.62 -19.00 -16.85
C ASP A 155 8.92 -19.83 -16.93
N GLY A 156 9.07 -20.62 -17.99
CA GLY A 156 10.25 -21.45 -18.24
C GLY A 156 11.35 -20.75 -19.04
N GLU A 157 11.25 -19.44 -19.29
CA GLU A 157 12.17 -18.75 -20.19
C GLU A 157 13.57 -18.53 -19.58
N LYS A 158 14.49 -17.98 -20.40
CA LYS A 158 15.81 -17.58 -19.91
C LYS A 158 15.66 -16.45 -18.87
N PRO A 159 16.31 -16.55 -17.69
CA PRO A 159 16.21 -15.53 -16.66
C PRO A 159 16.91 -14.23 -17.09
N PHE A 160 16.32 -13.10 -16.71
CA PHE A 160 16.97 -11.81 -16.68
C PHE A 160 17.80 -11.69 -15.41
N ARG A 161 18.92 -10.96 -15.50
CA ARG A 161 19.86 -10.77 -14.39
C ARG A 161 20.27 -9.30 -14.30
N GLY A 162 20.36 -8.81 -13.09
CA GLY A 162 20.82 -7.47 -12.75
C GLY A 162 21.90 -7.49 -11.67
N GLY A 163 22.46 -6.32 -11.37
CA GLY A 163 23.23 -6.10 -10.15
C GLY A 163 22.26 -5.98 -8.96
N ALA A 164 22.37 -4.91 -8.18
CA ALA A 164 21.39 -4.62 -7.13
C ALA A 164 19.96 -4.42 -7.66
N THR A 165 19.82 -3.99 -8.93
CA THR A 165 18.53 -3.80 -9.60
C THR A 165 18.55 -4.33 -11.03
N ILE A 166 17.36 -4.54 -11.59
CA ILE A 166 17.19 -4.81 -13.03
C ILE A 166 17.42 -3.51 -13.81
N PRO A 167 18.27 -3.51 -14.86
CA PRO A 167 18.46 -2.32 -15.68
C PRO A 167 17.17 -1.87 -16.38
N ASP A 168 16.90 -0.57 -16.43
CA ASP A 168 15.70 0.02 -17.05
C ASP A 168 15.44 -0.49 -18.48
N ARG A 169 16.50 -0.64 -19.28
CA ARG A 169 16.41 -1.17 -20.65
C ARG A 169 15.82 -2.59 -20.75
N GLN A 170 15.86 -3.36 -19.66
CA GLN A 170 15.26 -4.69 -19.57
C GLN A 170 13.88 -4.66 -18.93
N ALA A 171 13.57 -3.64 -18.11
CA ALA A 171 12.34 -3.55 -17.35
C ALA A 171 11.10 -3.63 -18.26
N SER A 172 11.03 -2.85 -19.34
CA SER A 172 9.89 -2.88 -20.26
C SER A 172 9.66 -4.26 -20.88
N LEU A 173 10.72 -4.96 -21.28
CA LEU A 173 10.60 -6.32 -21.84
C LEU A 173 10.12 -7.32 -20.78
N ILE A 174 10.60 -7.20 -19.54
CA ILE A 174 10.17 -8.07 -18.45
C ILE A 174 8.71 -7.79 -18.09
N ILE A 175 8.28 -6.53 -18.00
CA ILE A 175 6.88 -6.15 -17.76
C ILE A 175 5.98 -6.72 -18.85
N LEU A 176 6.36 -6.59 -20.13
CA LEU A 176 5.62 -7.20 -21.24
C LEU A 176 5.48 -8.71 -21.09
N ARG A 177 6.54 -9.41 -20.64
CA ARG A 177 6.47 -10.85 -20.36
C ARG A 177 5.57 -11.17 -19.19
N LEU A 178 5.61 -10.39 -18.10
CA LEU A 178 4.73 -10.55 -16.95
C LEU A 178 3.25 -10.37 -17.33
N LEU A 179 2.94 -9.43 -18.23
CA LEU A 179 1.57 -9.18 -18.71
C LEU A 179 0.96 -10.36 -19.48
N THR A 180 1.81 -11.22 -20.05
CA THR A 180 1.37 -12.39 -20.85
C THR A 180 1.69 -13.74 -20.20
N GLY A 181 2.54 -13.73 -19.18
CA GLY A 181 3.06 -14.92 -18.51
C GLY A 181 2.06 -15.47 -17.50
N LYS A 182 2.38 -16.66 -16.97
CA LYS A 182 1.55 -17.31 -15.95
C LYS A 182 2.22 -17.34 -14.60
N THR A 183 3.52 -17.55 -14.59
CA THR A 183 4.32 -17.73 -13.38
C THR A 183 5.57 -16.89 -13.44
N VAL A 184 6.10 -16.56 -12.27
CA VAL A 184 7.37 -15.86 -12.14
C VAL A 184 8.20 -16.48 -11.04
N ALA A 185 9.51 -16.58 -11.27
CA ALA A 185 10.50 -16.90 -10.26
C ALA A 185 11.45 -15.72 -10.07
N THR A 186 11.70 -15.37 -8.81
CA THR A 186 12.61 -14.30 -8.41
C THR A 186 13.72 -14.83 -7.53
N ARG A 187 14.90 -14.21 -7.59
CA ARG A 187 16.03 -14.47 -6.70
C ARG A 187 16.73 -13.17 -6.33
N TYR A 188 17.03 -13.01 -5.05
CA TYR A 188 17.97 -12.01 -4.55
C TYR A 188 18.80 -12.58 -3.40
N THR A 189 19.83 -11.87 -2.95
CA THR A 189 20.64 -12.27 -1.79
C THR A 189 20.30 -11.37 -0.61
N LYS A 190 19.85 -11.97 0.50
CA LYS A 190 19.40 -11.24 1.69
C LYS A 190 20.59 -10.78 2.54
N TRP A 191 20.52 -9.53 3.02
CA TRP A 191 21.35 -9.01 4.08
C TRP A 191 20.70 -9.24 5.46
N PRO A 192 21.49 -9.53 6.51
CA PRO A 192 22.95 -9.72 6.53
C PRO A 192 23.44 -11.13 6.20
N GLU A 193 22.54 -12.08 5.98
CA GLU A 193 22.85 -13.52 5.98
C GLU A 193 23.65 -13.98 4.77
N ASN A 194 23.68 -13.21 3.68
CA ASN A 194 24.30 -13.56 2.40
C ASN A 194 23.76 -14.87 1.80
N VAL A 195 22.47 -15.13 1.98
CA VAL A 195 21.78 -16.32 1.46
C VAL A 195 20.84 -15.95 0.33
N TYR A 196 20.66 -16.86 -0.63
CA TYR A 196 19.65 -16.68 -1.66
C TYR A 196 18.25 -16.78 -1.07
N VAL A 197 17.41 -15.81 -1.40
CA VAL A 197 15.97 -15.87 -1.22
C VAL A 197 15.36 -16.05 -2.60
N ASP A 198 14.72 -17.20 -2.76
CA ASP A 198 14.03 -17.60 -3.98
C ASP A 198 12.53 -17.61 -3.72
N SER A 199 11.77 -17.11 -4.68
CA SER A 199 10.31 -17.20 -4.66
C SER A 199 9.79 -17.60 -6.03
N THR A 200 8.72 -18.37 -6.07
CA THR A 200 7.99 -18.71 -7.29
C THR A 200 6.51 -18.61 -7.01
N PHE A 201 5.78 -17.95 -7.89
CA PHE A 201 4.35 -17.70 -7.73
C PHE A 201 3.66 -17.46 -9.07
N ASP A 202 2.34 -17.60 -9.08
CA ASP A 202 1.49 -17.33 -10.23
C ASP A 202 1.17 -15.83 -10.34
N LEU A 203 0.97 -15.37 -11.57
CA LEU A 203 0.75 -13.97 -11.93
C LEU A 203 -0.73 -13.58 -11.95
N TYR A 204 -1.63 -14.42 -11.43
CA TYR A 204 -3.04 -14.07 -11.25
C TYR A 204 -3.19 -12.72 -10.52
N GLY A 205 -3.98 -11.83 -11.10
CA GLY A 205 -4.20 -10.47 -10.61
C GLY A 205 -3.12 -9.45 -11.00
N PHE A 206 -2.03 -9.86 -11.64
CA PHE A 206 -0.96 -8.93 -12.07
C PHE A 206 -1.48 -7.90 -13.06
N ASN A 207 -2.19 -8.32 -14.10
CA ASN A 207 -2.67 -7.43 -15.17
C ASN A 207 -3.63 -6.37 -14.62
N GLU A 208 -4.54 -6.77 -13.72
CA GLU A 208 -5.52 -5.88 -13.13
C GLU A 208 -4.87 -4.88 -12.18
N ALA A 209 -3.91 -5.33 -11.37
CA ALA A 209 -3.11 -4.45 -10.52
C ALA A 209 -2.26 -3.47 -11.33
N HIS A 210 -1.66 -3.92 -12.43
CA HIS A 210 -0.88 -3.08 -13.34
C HIS A 210 -1.74 -2.02 -14.03
N ASP A 211 -2.92 -2.42 -14.54
CA ASP A 211 -3.87 -1.49 -15.13
C ASP A 211 -4.36 -0.45 -14.11
N TYR A 212 -4.62 -0.87 -12.88
CA TYR A 212 -5.00 0.04 -11.80
C TYR A 212 -3.86 1.00 -11.45
N MET A 213 -2.62 0.54 -11.39
CA MET A 213 -1.46 1.41 -11.20
C MET A 213 -1.40 2.49 -12.28
N GLY A 214 -1.64 2.13 -13.55
CA GLY A 214 -1.72 3.08 -14.65
C GLY A 214 -2.88 4.08 -14.52
N TRP A 215 -4.08 3.59 -14.18
CA TRP A 215 -5.25 4.42 -13.94
C TRP A 215 -5.04 5.41 -12.79
N LEU A 216 -4.54 4.93 -11.66
CA LEU A 216 -4.26 5.73 -10.48
C LEU A 216 -3.17 6.76 -10.76
N PHE A 217 -2.10 6.37 -11.44
CA PHE A 217 -1.07 7.30 -11.90
C PHE A 217 -1.68 8.44 -12.71
N GLY A 218 -2.59 8.16 -13.66
CA GLY A 218 -3.29 9.19 -14.43
C GLY A 218 -4.16 10.14 -13.58
N LYS A 219 -4.64 9.72 -12.41
CA LYS A 219 -5.42 10.53 -11.47
C LYS A 219 -4.56 11.42 -10.60
N VAL A 220 -3.43 10.92 -10.15
CA VAL A 220 -2.61 11.56 -9.09
C VAL A 220 -1.34 12.22 -9.63
N TYR A 221 -0.96 11.93 -10.88
CA TYR A 221 0.23 12.48 -11.50
C TYR A 221 0.16 14.00 -11.59
N LYS A 222 1.16 14.64 -10.99
CA LYS A 222 1.41 16.07 -11.16
C LYS A 222 2.54 16.22 -12.16
N LYS A 223 2.28 16.96 -13.24
CA LYS A 223 3.35 17.35 -14.16
C LYS A 223 4.38 18.20 -13.39
N PRO A 224 5.68 17.89 -13.46
CA PRO A 224 6.69 18.73 -12.84
C PRO A 224 6.59 20.15 -13.38
N ASN A 225 6.55 21.15 -12.48
CA ASN A 225 6.72 22.55 -12.87
C ASN A 225 8.17 22.69 -13.35
N ARG A 226 8.37 22.86 -14.66
CA ARG A 226 9.65 23.24 -15.24
C ARG A 226 9.76 24.75 -15.30
#